data_AF-A0AAJ4XK26-F1
#
_entry.id   AF-A0AAJ4XK26-F1
#
_cell.length_a   1.000
_cell.length_b   1.000
_cell.length_c   1.000
_cell.angle_alpha   90.00
_cell.angle_beta   90.00
_cell.angle_gamma   90.00
#
_symmetry.space_group_name_H-M   'P 1'
#
loop_
_entity.id
_entity.type
_entity.pdbx_description
1 polymer ?
#
loop_
_entity_poly.entity_id
_entity_poly.type
_entity_poly.pdbx_seq_one_letter_code
_entity_poly.pdbx_strand_id
1 'polypeptide(L)' 'MDALVYRKNTILERQRALQADSRPVFQRLPRSRLYMGIFMTLFGVGMYGTAVGFYNMALGKKRQS' A
#
# COMPACT_ATOMS: atom_id res chain seq x y z
N MET A 1 -10.42 -11.71 32.44
CA MET A 1 -9.69 -10.43 32.50
C MET A 1 -8.18 -10.68 32.60
N ASP A 2 -7.57 -11.44 31.66
CA ASP A 2 -6.22 -12.01 31.92
C ASP A 2 -5.26 -12.00 30.70
N ALA A 3 -5.70 -11.60 29.50
CA ALA A 3 -4.87 -11.70 28.30
C ALA A 3 -3.77 -10.63 28.17
N LEU A 4 -3.89 -9.52 28.91
CA LEU A 4 -2.92 -8.41 28.88
C LEU A 4 -1.73 -8.62 29.83
N VAL A 5 -1.89 -9.46 30.87
CA VAL A 5 -0.86 -9.69 31.89
C VAL A 5 0.29 -10.55 31.35
N TYR A 6 -0.01 -11.52 30.48
CA TYR A 6 0.98 -12.46 29.94
C TYR A 6 1.63 -12.02 28.61
N ARG A 7 1.22 -10.88 28.04
CA ARG A 7 1.78 -10.42 26.75
C ARG A 7 3.07 -9.64 26.98
N LYS A 8 4.20 -10.17 26.48
CA LYS A 8 5.48 -9.45 26.50
C LYS A 8 5.33 -8.07 25.86
N ASN A 9 5.69 -7.03 26.61
CA ASN A 9 5.75 -5.67 26.09
C ASN A 9 6.93 -5.56 25.11
N THR A 10 6.63 -5.37 23.83
CA THR A 10 7.60 -5.21 22.73
C THR A 10 7.53 -3.81 22.11
N ILE A 11 6.82 -2.87 22.74
CA ILE A 11 6.55 -1.54 22.18
C ILE A 11 7.85 -0.74 22.07
N LEU A 12 8.66 -0.69 23.13
CA LEU A 12 9.92 0.06 23.14
C LEU A 12 10.92 -0.44 22.09
N GLU A 13 10.99 -1.76 21.89
CA GLU A 13 11.83 -2.39 20.87
C GLU A 13 11.38 -1.96 19.46
N ARG A 14 10.08 -2.00 19.18
CA ARG A 14 9.50 -1.57 17.91
C ARG A 14 9.67 -0.06 17.68
N GLN A 15 9.53 0.76 18.73
CA GLN A 15 9.75 2.20 18.65
C GLN A 15 11.19 2.50 18.27
N ARG A 16 12.18 1.89 18.93
CA ARG A 16 13.59 2.04 18.58
C ARG A 16 13.86 1.62 17.14
N ALA A 17 13.34 0.47 16.71
CA ALA A 17 13.51 -0.02 15.35
C ALA A 17 12.90 0.92 14.29
N LEU A 18 11.70 1.47 14.53
CA LEU A 18 11.02 2.37 13.60
C LEU A 18 11.52 3.82 13.63
N GLN A 19 12.09 4.26 14.76
CA GLN A 19 12.68 5.60 14.90
C GLN A 19 14.12 5.66 14.38
N ALA A 20 14.85 4.55 14.43
CA ALA A 20 16.20 4.45 13.84
C ALA A 20 16.19 4.47 12.31
N ASP A 21 15.04 4.20 11.68
CA ASP A 21 14.89 4.15 10.24
C ASP A 21 14.56 5.52 9.63
N SER A 22 15.46 6.03 8.79
CA SER A 22 15.29 7.31 8.08
C SER A 22 14.34 7.24 6.89
N ARG A 23 13.91 6.05 6.46
CA ARG A 23 12.96 5.89 5.36
C ARG A 23 11.62 6.55 5.68
N PRO A 24 10.81 6.91 4.67
CA PRO A 24 9.46 7.38 4.88
C PRO A 24 8.62 6.39 5.70
N VAL A 25 7.73 6.88 6.55
CA VAL A 25 6.95 6.07 7.51
C VAL A 25 6.27 4.87 6.85
N PHE A 26 5.69 5.06 5.66
CA PHE A 26 5.00 4.01 4.91
C PHE A 26 5.93 2.93 4.33
N GLN A 27 7.26 3.07 4.45
CA GLN A 27 8.26 2.10 3.99
C GLN A 27 9.10 1.48 5.13
N ARG A 28 8.87 1.87 6.38
CA ARG A 28 9.75 1.47 7.50
C ARG A 28 9.59 0.00 7.88
N LEU A 29 8.40 -0.57 7.73
CA LEU A 29 8.17 -1.97 8.08
C LEU A 29 8.78 -2.92 7.04
N PRO A 30 9.31 -4.10 7.43
CA PRO A 30 9.89 -5.05 6.50
C PRO A 30 8.95 -5.47 5.35
N ARG A 31 7.66 -5.64 5.66
CA ARG A 31 6.63 -6.02 4.67
C ARG A 31 6.03 -4.85 3.90
N SER A 32 6.36 -3.61 4.28
CA SER A 32 5.80 -2.42 3.63
C SER A 32 6.13 -2.38 2.13
N ARG A 33 7.33 -2.83 1.73
CA ARG A 33 7.74 -2.88 0.32
C ARG A 33 6.85 -3.78 -0.51
N LEU A 34 6.43 -4.93 0.02
CA LEU A 34 5.51 -5.82 -0.65
C LEU A 34 4.14 -5.16 -0.83
N TYR A 35 3.59 -4.58 0.23
CA TYR A 35 2.29 -3.89 0.17
C TYR A 35 2.31 -2.68 -0.78
N MET A 36 3.38 -1.89 -0.75
CA MET A 36 3.56 -0.75 -1.65
C MET A 36 3.70 -1.20 -3.11
N GLY A 37 4.43 -2.29 -3.37
CA GLY A 37 4.54 -2.85 -4.71
C GLY A 37 3.18 -3.31 -5.26
N ILE A 38 2.39 -4.04 -4.46
CA ILE A 38 1.04 -4.45 -4.84
C ILE A 38 0.14 -3.24 -5.09
N PHE A 39 0.15 -2.26 -4.18
CA PHE A 39 -0.62 -1.03 -4.31
C PHE A 39 -0.28 -0.28 -5.60
N MET A 40 1.01 -0.05 -5.86
CA MET A 40 1.47 0.67 -7.05
C MET A 40 1.06 -0.05 -8.34
N THR A 41 1.15 -1.38 -8.37
CA THR A 41 0.71 -2.18 -9.52
C THR A 41 -0.78 -2.03 -9.78
N LEU A 42 -1.63 -2.26 -8.77
CA LEU A 42 -3.08 -2.16 -8.92
C LEU A 42 -3.51 -0.74 -9.29
N PHE A 43 -2.91 0.26 -8.64
CA PHE A 43 -3.18 1.66 -8.91
C PHE A 43 -2.78 2.03 -10.34
N GLY A 44 -1.57 1.64 -10.79
CA GLY A 44 -1.08 1.93 -12.13
C GLY A 44 -1.95 1.29 -13.22
N VAL A 45 -2.34 0.01 -13.05
CA VAL A 45 -3.24 -0.68 -13.98
C VAL A 45 -4.61 0.00 -14.00
N GLY A 46 -5.15 0.35 -12.84
CA GLY A 46 -6.43 1.07 -12.73
C GLY A 46 -6.39 2.41 -13.46
N MET A 47 -5.38 3.23 -13.19
CA MET A 47 -5.19 4.55 -13.84
C MET A 47 -5.02 4.43 -15.35
N TYR A 48 -4.26 3.44 -15.82
CA TYR A 48 -4.12 3.18 -17.24
C TYR A 48 -5.46 2.80 -17.88
N GLY A 49 -6.22 1.89 -17.25
CA GLY A 49 -7.55 1.52 -17.71
C GLY A 49 -8.52 2.70 -17.76
N THR A 50 -8.49 3.57 -16.74
CA THR A 50 -9.27 4.81 -16.71
C THR A 50 -8.87 5.76 -17.83
N ALA A 51 -7.58 5.99 -18.06
CA ALA A 51 -7.09 6.86 -19.12
C ALA A 51 -7.48 6.35 -20.52
N VAL A 52 -7.34 5.05 -20.77
CA VAL A 52 -7.79 4.40 -22.01
C VAL A 52 -9.32 4.51 -22.16
N GLY A 53 -10.06 4.32 -21.07
CA GLY A 53 -11.50 4.52 -21.04
C GLY A 53 -11.90 5.94 -21.47
N PHE A 54 -11.28 6.96 -20.88
CA PHE A 54 -11.49 8.36 -21.26
C PHE A 54 -11.13 8.63 -22.71
N TYR A 55 -9.99 8.12 -23.18
CA TYR A 55 -9.58 8.27 -24.58
C TYR A 55 -10.60 7.67 -25.56
N ASN A 56 -11.10 6.46 -25.27
CA ASN A 56 -12.11 5.81 -26.10
C ASN A 56 -13.46 6.54 -26.07
N MET A 57 -13.87 7.07 -24.91
CA MET A 57 -15.08 7.89 -24.78
C MET A 57 -14.96 9.19 -25.59
N ALA A 58 -13.81 9.87 -25.53
CA ALA A 58 -13.56 11.08 -26.30
C ALA A 58 -13.62 10.85 -27.81
N LEU A 59 -13.17 9.67 -28.29
CA LEU A 59 -13.25 9.27 -29.69
C LEU A 59 -14.58 8.62 -30.09
N GLY A 60 -15.54 8.48 -29.17
CA GLY A 60 -16.84 7.87 -29.45
C GLY A 60 -16.79 6.37 -29.76
N LYS A 61 -15.69 5.68 -29.43
CA LYS A 61 -15.54 4.24 -29.69
C LYS A 61 -16.43 3.45 -28.72
N LYS A 62 -17.51 2.86 -29.24
CA LYS A 62 -18.39 1.96 -28.47
C LYS A 62 -17.67 0.64 -28.22
N ARG A 63 -17.79 0.10 -26.99
CA ARG A 63 -17.34 -1.25 -26.66
C ARG A 63 -18.15 -2.24 -27.52
N GLN A 64 -17.49 -2.92 -28.45
CA GLN A 64 -18.11 -4.02 -29.18
C GLN A 64 -18.33 -5.16 -28.18
N SER A 65 -19.60 -5.51 -27.97
CA SER A 65 -20.05 -6.59 -27.09
C SER A 65 -19.85 -7.95 -27.73
#